data_AF-A0A2B7XCE1-F1
#
_entry.id   AF-A0A2B7XCE1-F1
#
_cell.length_a   1.000
_cell.length_b   1.000
_cell.length_c   1.000
_cell.angle_alpha   90.00
_cell.angle_beta   90.00
_cell.angle_gamma   90.00
#
_symmetry.space_group_name_H-M   'P 1'
#
loop_
_entity.id
_entity.type
_entity.pdbx_description
1 polymer ?
#
loop_
_entity_poly.entity_id
_entity_poly.type
_entity_poly.pdbx_seq_one_letter_code
_entity_poly.pdbx_strand_id
1 'polypeptide(L)'
;MLDPFGPAPQWMQDSFRPISEKLGLHSMTPHIHEVVFCFVLYQVIQSYISPRLSTVLFPKFYPHFNRRTKLNWDVHVVSLVQSTLINIVALWVMFADEERRSMTSFERVWGYSGACSLIQAMAVGYFIWDLIVSTRYIGVFGIGLWFHAVSALWVFSLGFRPFVSYYGPTFILYELSSPFLNFHWFFDKVNMTGGRAQWYNGMALLSVFFCCRLVWGTWQSVRVFKDIFGAYTQASSGSTSGPYDILSFLQDRSSIACTTEACTKANAEISSFADTHTDGIPLWLVITYLGSNLTLNSLNFFWFSKMIETVMKRFRKPADAAPKAKAKTEEPETKLKTEGPDGHDLVLEAAAKLEEEERVFINGGMPEEGEGEKVAIPLSTATSPSSTRRRKA
;
A
#
# COMPACT_ATOMS: atom_id res chain seq x y z
N MET A 1 -18.28 -5.93 -13.09
CA MET A 1 -19.38 -5.83 -12.12
C MET A 1 -19.62 -4.38 -11.79
N LEU A 2 -20.88 -4.00 -11.61
CA LEU A 2 -21.27 -2.64 -11.25
C LEU A 2 -20.66 -2.19 -9.92
N ASP A 3 -20.54 -0.87 -9.76
CA ASP A 3 -20.24 -0.25 -8.47
C ASP A 3 -21.37 -0.58 -7.44
N PRO A 4 -21.06 -1.12 -6.25
CA PRO A 4 -22.04 -1.39 -5.20
C PRO A 4 -22.69 -0.13 -4.56
N PHE A 5 -22.06 1.04 -4.66
CA PHE A 5 -22.60 2.33 -4.19
C PHE A 5 -23.34 3.09 -5.29
N GLY A 6 -22.99 2.84 -6.56
CA GLY A 6 -23.56 3.50 -7.72
C GLY A 6 -23.01 4.91 -7.96
N PRO A 7 -23.45 5.61 -9.02
CA PRO A 7 -22.88 6.90 -9.40
C PRO A 7 -23.31 8.05 -8.47
N ALA A 8 -22.43 9.06 -8.34
CA ALA A 8 -22.68 10.29 -7.60
C ALA A 8 -24.01 10.97 -8.01
N PRO A 9 -24.68 11.70 -7.08
CA PRO A 9 -25.85 12.51 -7.40
C PRO A 9 -25.62 13.46 -8.57
N GLN A 10 -26.60 13.59 -9.47
CA GLN A 10 -26.48 14.32 -10.74
C GLN A 10 -25.92 15.76 -10.57
N TRP A 11 -26.38 16.49 -9.54
CA TRP A 11 -25.88 17.84 -9.25
C TRP A 11 -24.37 17.89 -8.95
N MET A 12 -23.82 16.82 -8.35
CA MET A 12 -22.39 16.71 -8.03
C MET A 12 -21.60 16.32 -9.27
N GLN A 13 -22.14 15.40 -10.09
CA GLN A 13 -21.57 15.09 -11.41
C GLN A 13 -21.45 16.35 -12.26
N ASP A 14 -22.53 17.09 -12.44
CA ASP A 14 -22.55 18.26 -13.34
C ASP A 14 -21.75 19.45 -12.80
N SER A 15 -21.61 19.57 -11.48
CA SER A 15 -20.67 20.53 -10.86
C SER A 15 -19.20 20.17 -11.12
N PHE A 16 -18.87 18.87 -11.22
CA PHE A 16 -17.50 18.41 -11.39
C PHE A 16 -17.09 18.18 -12.86
N ARG A 17 -18.07 17.86 -13.73
CA ARG A 17 -17.91 17.55 -15.15
C ARG A 17 -16.98 18.52 -15.91
N PRO A 18 -17.07 19.86 -15.78
CA PRO A 18 -16.19 20.78 -16.52
C PRO A 18 -14.71 20.68 -16.12
N ILE A 19 -14.42 20.27 -14.88
CA ILE A 19 -13.05 20.04 -14.38
C ILE A 19 -12.57 18.66 -14.84
N SER A 20 -13.43 17.64 -14.73
CA SER A 20 -13.19 16.29 -15.22
C SER A 20 -12.80 16.31 -16.71
N GLU A 21 -13.64 16.88 -17.57
CA GLU A 21 -13.42 16.93 -19.02
C GLU A 21 -12.15 17.73 -19.38
N LYS A 22 -11.93 18.89 -18.75
CA LYS A 22 -10.72 19.70 -18.97
C LYS A 22 -9.43 18.98 -18.58
N LEU A 23 -9.47 18.11 -17.57
CA LEU A 23 -8.33 17.29 -17.15
C LEU A 23 -8.29 15.92 -17.84
N GLY A 24 -9.30 15.59 -18.66
CA GLY A 24 -9.52 14.28 -19.29
C GLY A 24 -9.95 13.17 -18.32
N LEU A 25 -10.29 13.49 -17.07
CA LEU A 25 -10.59 12.54 -15.98
C LEU A 25 -12.05 12.04 -16.04
N HIS A 26 -12.53 11.69 -17.24
CA HIS A 26 -13.96 11.51 -17.53
C HIS A 26 -14.67 10.54 -16.57
N SER A 27 -14.07 9.38 -16.26
CA SER A 27 -14.67 8.40 -15.36
C SER A 27 -14.58 8.76 -13.88
N MET A 28 -13.89 9.84 -13.49
CA MET A 28 -13.95 10.34 -12.10
C MET A 28 -15.29 11.01 -11.78
N THR A 29 -16.07 11.41 -12.80
CA THR A 29 -17.35 12.11 -12.64
C THR A 29 -18.40 11.31 -11.84
N PRO A 30 -18.68 10.02 -12.13
CA PRO A 30 -19.54 9.22 -11.26
C PRO A 30 -18.93 8.97 -9.87
N HIS A 31 -17.60 8.81 -9.76
CA HIS A 31 -16.95 8.42 -8.51
C HIS A 31 -16.50 9.55 -7.59
N ILE A 32 -16.75 10.82 -7.96
CA ILE A 32 -16.31 11.99 -7.19
C ILE A 32 -16.84 11.99 -5.75
N HIS A 33 -18.01 11.38 -5.52
CA HIS A 33 -18.60 11.26 -4.20
C HIS A 33 -17.84 10.29 -3.28
N GLU A 34 -17.31 9.19 -3.81
CA GLU A 34 -16.44 8.27 -3.07
C GLU A 34 -15.06 8.90 -2.77
N VAL A 35 -14.49 9.63 -3.72
CA VAL A 35 -13.22 10.36 -3.52
C VAL A 35 -13.34 11.32 -2.33
N VAL A 36 -14.42 12.12 -2.30
CA VAL A 36 -14.71 13.04 -1.20
C VAL A 36 -15.02 12.29 0.10
N PHE A 37 -15.81 11.21 0.05
CA PHE A 37 -16.12 10.40 1.22
C PHE A 37 -14.85 9.80 1.85
N CYS A 38 -13.96 9.18 1.05
CA CYS A 38 -12.72 8.61 1.54
C CYS A 38 -11.76 9.66 2.10
N PHE A 39 -11.61 10.82 1.44
CA PHE A 39 -10.83 11.93 1.99
C PHE A 39 -11.34 12.38 3.37
N VAL A 40 -12.66 12.58 3.50
CA VAL A 40 -13.29 12.97 4.78
C VAL A 40 -13.15 11.86 5.82
N LEU A 41 -13.33 10.59 5.44
CA LEU A 41 -13.17 9.43 6.32
C LEU A 41 -11.76 9.37 6.93
N TYR A 42 -10.71 9.47 6.12
CA TYR A 42 -9.33 9.42 6.62
C TYR A 42 -8.96 10.66 7.47
N GLN A 43 -9.45 11.85 7.10
CA GLN A 43 -9.29 13.03 7.94
C GLN A 43 -10.02 12.89 9.30
N VAL A 44 -11.21 12.29 9.34
CA VAL A 44 -11.95 12.00 10.59
C VAL A 44 -11.25 10.92 11.41
N ILE A 45 -10.69 9.88 10.77
CA ILE A 45 -9.91 8.85 11.47
C ILE A 45 -8.70 9.50 12.17
N GLN A 46 -7.90 10.28 11.43
CA GLN A 46 -6.73 10.99 11.98
C GLN A 46 -7.10 11.94 13.13
N SER A 47 -8.14 12.76 12.94
CA SER A 47 -8.43 13.88 13.85
C SER A 47 -9.21 13.48 15.09
N TYR A 48 -10.02 12.41 15.00
CA TYR A 48 -11.09 12.16 15.96
C TYR A 48 -11.24 10.71 16.40
N ILE A 49 -11.00 9.72 15.54
CA ILE A 49 -11.15 8.30 15.90
C ILE A 49 -9.86 7.79 16.52
N SER A 50 -8.72 7.94 15.83
CA SER A 50 -7.43 7.45 16.33
C SER A 50 -7.04 8.02 17.70
N PRO A 51 -7.13 9.35 17.97
CA PRO A 51 -6.72 9.88 19.27
C PRO A 51 -7.59 9.36 20.43
N ARG A 52 -8.90 9.15 20.19
CA ARG A 52 -9.83 8.60 21.20
C ARG A 52 -9.61 7.10 21.39
N LEU A 53 -9.59 6.34 20.30
CA LEU A 53 -9.44 4.89 20.34
C LEU A 53 -8.08 4.48 20.90
N SER A 54 -7.01 5.16 20.50
CA SER A 54 -5.64 4.90 21.01
C SER A 54 -5.48 5.29 22.48
N THR A 55 -6.17 6.33 22.96
CA THR A 55 -6.25 6.65 24.39
C THR A 55 -6.96 5.55 25.19
N VAL A 56 -7.99 4.90 24.62
CA VAL A 56 -8.74 3.82 25.29
C VAL A 56 -8.03 2.47 25.24
N LEU A 57 -7.42 2.12 24.09
CA LEU A 57 -6.71 0.85 23.90
C LEU A 57 -5.30 0.86 24.52
N PHE A 58 -4.61 1.99 24.46
CA PHE A 58 -3.22 2.13 24.92
C PHE A 58 -3.05 3.27 25.96
N PRO A 59 -3.85 3.33 27.04
CA PRO A 59 -3.87 4.43 28.01
C PRO A 59 -2.53 4.63 28.74
N LYS A 60 -1.69 3.58 28.78
CA LYS A 60 -0.33 3.65 29.33
C LYS A 60 0.67 4.34 28.40
N PHE A 61 0.44 4.32 27.09
CA PHE A 61 1.40 4.75 26.08
C PHE A 61 0.94 6.02 25.35
N TYR A 62 -0.16 5.94 24.60
CA TYR A 62 -0.59 7.01 23.70
C TYR A 62 -0.76 8.37 24.41
N PRO A 63 -1.37 8.49 25.61
CA PRO A 63 -1.49 9.77 26.30
C PRO A 63 -0.15 10.43 26.66
N HIS A 64 0.89 9.63 26.93
CA HIS A 64 2.21 10.10 27.38
C HIS A 64 3.17 10.43 26.24
N PHE A 65 2.90 9.98 25.01
CA PHE A 65 3.72 10.30 23.84
C PHE A 65 3.81 11.82 23.57
N ASN A 66 4.95 12.26 23.04
CA ASN A 66 5.13 13.63 22.55
C ASN A 66 4.27 13.89 21.29
N ARG A 67 4.18 15.16 20.86
CA ARG A 67 3.32 15.57 19.73
C ARG A 67 3.72 14.96 18.37
N ARG A 68 5.02 14.71 18.12
CA ARG A 68 5.51 14.06 16.89
C ARG A 68 5.11 12.59 16.87
N THR A 69 5.38 11.87 17.96
CA THR A 69 5.05 10.44 18.08
C THR A 69 3.54 10.19 18.06
N LYS A 70 2.71 11.08 18.65
CA LYS A 70 1.24 11.03 18.49
C LYS A 70 0.81 11.19 17.02
N LEU A 71 1.34 12.19 16.32
CA LEU A 71 1.03 12.42 14.91
C LEU A 71 1.43 11.21 14.03
N ASN A 72 2.63 10.65 14.25
CA ASN A 72 3.06 9.44 13.56
C ASN A 72 2.11 8.27 13.86
N TRP A 73 1.77 8.05 15.13
CA TRP A 73 0.82 7.01 15.55
C TRP A 73 -0.55 7.16 14.87
N ASP A 74 -1.10 8.37 14.86
CA ASP A 74 -2.41 8.64 14.25
C ASP A 74 -2.39 8.48 12.72
N VAL A 75 -1.25 8.71 12.06
CA VAL A 75 -1.05 8.40 10.63
C VAL A 75 -0.89 6.89 10.39
N HIS A 76 -0.16 6.16 11.24
CA HIS A 76 -0.10 4.69 11.17
C HIS A 76 -1.47 4.03 11.39
N VAL A 77 -2.34 4.60 12.24
CA VAL A 77 -3.73 4.12 12.38
C VAL A 77 -4.54 4.37 11.11
N VAL A 78 -4.38 5.52 10.44
CA VAL A 78 -5.02 5.77 9.13
C VAL A 78 -4.49 4.82 8.05
N SER A 79 -3.17 4.64 7.97
CA SER A 79 -2.53 3.70 7.02
C SER A 79 -3.00 2.27 7.25
N LEU A 80 -3.08 1.79 8.50
CA LEU A 80 -3.61 0.46 8.82
C LEU A 80 -5.08 0.30 8.40
N VAL A 81 -5.93 1.31 8.66
CA VAL A 81 -7.36 1.25 8.28
C VAL A 81 -7.52 1.30 6.75
N GLN A 82 -6.82 2.20 6.05
CA GLN A 82 -6.87 2.30 4.60
C GLN A 82 -6.38 1.00 3.94
N SER A 83 -5.19 0.54 4.31
CA SER A 83 -4.57 -0.60 3.66
C SER A 83 -5.36 -1.88 3.91
N THR A 84 -5.90 -2.07 5.12
CA THR A 84 -6.81 -3.19 5.41
C THR A 84 -8.10 -3.10 4.58
N LEU A 85 -8.78 -1.94 4.59
CA LEU A 85 -10.05 -1.77 3.89
C LEU A 85 -9.91 -1.93 2.37
N ILE A 86 -8.95 -1.25 1.76
CA ILE A 86 -8.81 -1.20 0.30
C ILE A 86 -8.33 -2.54 -0.27
N ASN A 87 -7.50 -3.30 0.46
CA ASN A 87 -7.13 -4.66 0.06
C ASN A 87 -8.30 -5.64 0.17
N ILE A 88 -9.16 -5.52 1.19
CA ILE A 88 -10.37 -6.36 1.30
C ILE A 88 -11.31 -6.10 0.12
N VAL A 89 -11.56 -4.83 -0.22
CA VAL A 89 -12.40 -4.47 -1.38
C VAL A 89 -11.73 -4.88 -2.71
N ALA A 90 -10.42 -4.69 -2.87
CA ALA A 90 -9.70 -5.08 -4.08
C ALA A 90 -9.69 -6.60 -4.31
N LEU A 91 -9.45 -7.39 -3.26
CA LEU A 91 -9.54 -8.85 -3.34
C LEU A 91 -10.98 -9.28 -3.63
N TRP A 92 -11.99 -8.68 -2.99
CA TRP A 92 -13.40 -8.97 -3.28
C TRP A 92 -13.76 -8.71 -4.74
N VAL A 93 -13.43 -7.54 -5.30
CA VAL A 93 -13.66 -7.25 -6.74
C VAL A 93 -12.86 -8.20 -7.63
N MET A 94 -11.60 -8.52 -7.31
CA MET A 94 -10.83 -9.50 -8.07
C MET A 94 -11.39 -10.93 -8.03
N PHE A 95 -12.12 -11.28 -6.96
CA PHE A 95 -12.74 -12.60 -6.79
C PHE A 95 -14.21 -12.70 -7.22
N ALA A 96 -14.94 -11.58 -7.30
CA ALA A 96 -16.36 -11.53 -7.65
C ALA A 96 -16.67 -10.90 -9.03
N ASP A 97 -15.78 -10.07 -9.58
CA ASP A 97 -16.00 -9.41 -10.88
C ASP A 97 -15.66 -10.35 -12.05
N GLU A 98 -16.64 -11.14 -12.47
CA GLU A 98 -16.52 -12.03 -13.63
C GLU A 98 -16.45 -11.27 -14.95
N GLU A 99 -17.11 -10.11 -15.08
CA GLU A 99 -17.01 -9.28 -16.30
C GLU A 99 -15.57 -8.78 -16.50
N ARG A 100 -14.95 -8.25 -15.44
CA ARG A 100 -13.54 -7.87 -15.40
C ARG A 100 -12.62 -9.06 -15.71
N ARG A 101 -12.87 -10.24 -15.14
CA ARG A 101 -12.08 -11.45 -15.45
C ARG A 101 -12.16 -11.83 -16.92
N SER A 102 -13.31 -11.61 -17.57
CA SER A 102 -13.53 -11.85 -19.00
C SER A 102 -12.92 -10.79 -19.94
N MET A 103 -12.25 -9.75 -19.42
CA MET A 103 -11.68 -8.69 -20.28
C MET A 103 -10.46 -9.18 -21.09
N THR A 104 -10.58 -9.02 -22.41
CA THR A 104 -9.50 -9.16 -23.41
C THR A 104 -8.33 -8.21 -23.15
N SER A 105 -7.18 -8.39 -23.80
CA SER A 105 -6.03 -7.48 -23.66
C SER A 105 -6.33 -6.02 -24.00
N PHE A 106 -7.25 -5.78 -24.94
CA PHE A 106 -7.66 -4.43 -25.31
C PHE A 106 -8.62 -3.84 -24.26
N GLU A 107 -9.62 -4.60 -23.81
CA GLU A 107 -10.55 -4.18 -22.75
C GLU A 107 -9.84 -3.95 -21.40
N ARG A 108 -8.71 -4.60 -21.12
CA ARG A 108 -7.91 -4.29 -19.93
C ARG A 108 -7.17 -2.96 -19.99
N VAL A 109 -7.09 -2.33 -21.17
CA VAL A 109 -6.54 -0.97 -21.36
C VAL A 109 -7.65 0.07 -21.42
N TRP A 110 -8.75 -0.22 -22.12
CA TRP A 110 -9.78 0.78 -22.45
C TRP A 110 -11.13 0.57 -21.77
N GLY A 111 -11.39 -0.65 -21.30
CA GLY A 111 -12.64 -1.03 -20.67
C GLY A 111 -12.81 -0.36 -19.31
N TYR A 112 -14.02 0.09 -19.04
CA TYR A 112 -14.45 0.57 -17.74
C TYR A 112 -15.03 -0.57 -16.88
N SER A 113 -15.02 -0.41 -15.56
CA SER A 113 -15.76 -1.23 -14.60
C SER A 113 -16.02 -0.35 -13.38
N GLY A 114 -17.28 -0.24 -12.94
CA GLY A 114 -17.63 0.60 -11.79
C GLY A 114 -16.89 0.15 -10.53
N ALA A 115 -16.85 -1.17 -10.28
CA ALA A 115 -16.15 -1.72 -9.13
C ALA A 115 -14.60 -1.55 -9.19
N CYS A 116 -14.00 -1.52 -10.39
CA CYS A 116 -12.59 -1.15 -10.53
C CYS A 116 -12.34 0.33 -10.20
N SER A 117 -13.22 1.19 -10.70
CA SER A 117 -13.13 2.64 -10.52
C SER A 117 -13.45 3.10 -9.10
N LEU A 118 -14.30 2.38 -8.37
CA LEU A 118 -14.49 2.52 -6.91
C LEU A 118 -13.18 2.39 -6.14
N ILE A 119 -12.41 1.33 -6.41
CA ILE A 119 -11.12 1.10 -5.74
C ILE A 119 -10.12 2.21 -6.07
N GLN A 120 -10.17 2.72 -7.31
CA GLN A 120 -9.38 3.86 -7.74
C GLN A 120 -9.82 5.17 -7.04
N ALA A 121 -11.12 5.35 -6.78
CA ALA A 121 -11.68 6.49 -6.06
C ALA A 121 -11.30 6.47 -4.57
N MET A 122 -11.38 5.29 -3.94
CA MET A 122 -10.89 5.05 -2.58
C MET A 122 -9.39 5.36 -2.45
N ALA A 123 -8.59 4.96 -3.47
CA ALA A 123 -7.16 5.25 -3.52
C ALA A 123 -6.90 6.76 -3.70
N VAL A 124 -7.55 7.44 -4.64
CA VAL A 124 -7.38 8.89 -4.85
C VAL A 124 -7.83 9.69 -3.61
N GLY A 125 -8.96 9.32 -2.98
CA GLY A 125 -9.41 9.96 -1.73
C GLY A 125 -8.41 9.81 -0.58
N TYR A 126 -7.72 8.67 -0.49
CA TYR A 126 -6.59 8.47 0.43
C TYR A 126 -5.38 9.31 0.06
N PHE A 127 -4.89 9.24 -1.19
CA PHE A 127 -3.66 9.92 -1.58
C PHE A 127 -3.80 11.46 -1.63
N ILE A 128 -5.01 12.01 -1.73
CA ILE A 128 -5.29 13.44 -1.47
C ILE A 128 -5.04 13.77 0.02
N TRP A 129 -5.56 12.95 0.95
CA TRP A 129 -5.32 13.13 2.39
C TRP A 129 -3.84 12.96 2.74
N ASP A 130 -3.19 11.92 2.23
CA ASP A 130 -1.76 11.65 2.46
C ASP A 130 -0.91 12.80 1.91
N LEU A 131 -1.13 13.25 0.68
CA LEU A 131 -0.39 14.40 0.12
C LEU A 131 -0.56 15.66 0.98
N ILE A 132 -1.76 15.93 1.50
CA ILE A 132 -2.01 17.09 2.37
C ILE A 132 -1.28 16.94 3.71
N VAL A 133 -1.31 15.76 4.34
CA VAL A 133 -0.65 15.48 5.62
C VAL A 133 0.88 15.50 5.46
N SER A 134 1.40 14.80 4.46
CA SER A 134 2.82 14.72 4.11
C SER A 134 3.38 16.09 3.68
N THR A 135 2.61 16.93 2.99
CA THR A 135 3.01 18.34 2.71
C THR A 135 3.03 19.17 4.00
N ARG A 136 1.96 19.10 4.80
CA ARG A 136 1.81 19.91 6.03
C ARG A 136 2.86 19.58 7.09
N TYR A 137 3.30 18.33 7.13
CA TYR A 137 4.23 17.79 8.12
C TYR A 137 5.50 17.24 7.47
N ILE A 138 5.96 17.85 6.37
CA ILE A 138 7.16 17.44 5.62
C ILE A 138 8.46 17.48 6.46
N GLY A 139 8.50 18.27 7.53
CA GLY A 139 9.60 18.24 8.52
C GLY A 139 9.53 17.06 9.52
N VAL A 140 8.39 16.37 9.60
CA VAL A 140 8.18 15.15 10.39
C VAL A 140 8.33 13.91 9.53
N PHE A 141 7.68 13.91 8.35
CA PHE A 141 7.55 12.80 7.39
C PHE A 141 8.47 12.89 6.17
N GLY A 142 9.35 13.89 6.10
CA GLY A 142 10.34 14.06 5.03
C GLY A 142 9.80 14.10 3.59
N ILE A 143 10.74 13.99 2.64
CA ILE A 143 10.50 14.32 1.23
C ILE A 143 10.10 13.09 0.38
N GLY A 144 10.48 11.87 0.76
CA GLY A 144 10.17 10.69 -0.05
C GLY A 144 8.76 10.15 0.17
N LEU A 145 8.17 10.29 1.38
CA LEU A 145 6.72 10.08 1.55
C LEU A 145 5.92 11.10 0.73
N TRP A 146 6.38 12.36 0.71
CA TRP A 146 5.76 13.38 -0.14
C TRP A 146 5.82 13.00 -1.62
N PHE A 147 6.97 12.54 -2.14
CA PHE A 147 7.07 12.03 -3.51
C PHE A 147 6.25 10.75 -3.75
N HIS A 148 6.10 9.87 -2.74
CA HIS A 148 5.19 8.73 -2.80
C HIS A 148 3.74 9.19 -2.95
N ALA A 149 3.26 10.07 -2.07
CA ALA A 149 1.91 10.62 -2.11
C ALA A 149 1.62 11.32 -3.46
N VAL A 150 2.56 12.12 -3.97
CA VAL A 150 2.47 12.75 -5.30
C VAL A 150 2.37 11.70 -6.41
N SER A 151 3.27 10.71 -6.44
CA SER A 151 3.33 9.72 -7.53
C SER A 151 2.18 8.72 -7.50
N ALA A 152 1.73 8.30 -6.32
CA ALA A 152 0.55 7.45 -6.14
C ALA A 152 -0.72 8.21 -6.51
N LEU A 153 -0.91 9.45 -6.02
CA LEU A 153 -2.03 10.30 -6.42
C LEU A 153 -2.06 10.51 -7.94
N TRP A 154 -0.91 10.77 -8.56
CA TRP A 154 -0.78 10.93 -10.01
C TRP A 154 -1.23 9.66 -10.76
N VAL A 155 -0.66 8.49 -10.44
CA VAL A 155 -0.99 7.23 -11.14
C VAL A 155 -2.45 6.83 -10.96
N PHE A 156 -3.00 6.88 -9.74
CA PHE A 156 -4.41 6.52 -9.51
C PHE A 156 -5.38 7.59 -10.07
N SER A 157 -5.01 8.87 -10.12
CA SER A 157 -5.82 9.88 -10.82
C SER A 157 -5.82 9.67 -12.34
N LEU A 158 -4.66 9.35 -12.93
CA LEU A 158 -4.55 9.14 -14.38
C LEU A 158 -5.40 7.96 -14.89
N GLY A 159 -5.69 6.94 -14.07
CA GLY A 159 -6.61 5.86 -14.45
C GLY A 159 -8.05 6.34 -14.72
N PHE A 160 -8.44 7.52 -14.21
CA PHE A 160 -9.72 8.16 -14.55
C PHE A 160 -9.74 8.82 -15.94
N ARG A 161 -8.61 8.86 -16.65
CA ARG A 161 -8.56 9.15 -18.10
C ARG A 161 -8.86 7.86 -18.86
N PRO A 162 -10.13 7.40 -18.94
CA PRO A 162 -10.55 6.00 -18.81
C PRO A 162 -9.55 4.95 -19.36
N PHE A 163 -8.57 4.59 -18.53
CA PHE A 163 -7.35 3.88 -18.94
C PHE A 163 -6.91 2.93 -17.84
N VAL A 164 -6.62 1.68 -18.22
CA VAL A 164 -6.16 0.57 -17.38
C VAL A 164 -6.98 0.34 -16.10
N SER A 165 -8.29 0.64 -16.11
CA SER A 165 -9.17 0.52 -14.92
C SER A 165 -9.08 -0.88 -14.26
N TYR A 166 -9.02 -1.94 -15.09
CA TYR A 166 -8.77 -3.32 -14.70
C TYR A 166 -7.60 -3.48 -13.70
N TYR A 167 -6.58 -2.64 -13.82
CA TYR A 167 -5.34 -2.68 -13.06
C TYR A 167 -5.38 -1.90 -11.74
N GLY A 168 -6.38 -1.06 -11.48
CA GLY A 168 -6.58 -0.40 -10.19
C GLY A 168 -6.61 -1.39 -9.01
N PRO A 169 -7.51 -2.40 -9.02
CA PRO A 169 -7.51 -3.49 -8.04
C PRO A 169 -6.22 -4.30 -8.02
N THR A 170 -5.51 -4.39 -9.15
CA THR A 170 -4.31 -5.22 -9.30
C THR A 170 -3.08 -4.63 -8.63
N PHE A 171 -2.88 -3.31 -8.74
CA PHE A 171 -1.69 -2.62 -8.22
C PHE A 171 -1.88 -2.07 -6.80
N ILE A 172 -3.12 -1.82 -6.35
CA ILE A 172 -3.35 -1.45 -4.95
C ILE A 172 -3.00 -2.58 -3.97
N LEU A 173 -2.89 -3.84 -4.44
CA LEU A 173 -2.35 -4.96 -3.66
C LEU A 173 -0.88 -4.78 -3.22
N TYR A 174 -0.18 -3.74 -3.67
CA TYR A 174 1.11 -3.35 -3.07
C TYR A 174 0.94 -2.90 -1.61
N GLU A 175 -0.24 -2.46 -1.21
CA GLU A 175 -0.55 -2.14 0.19
C GLU A 175 -0.85 -3.38 1.05
N LEU A 176 -0.85 -4.60 0.50
CA LEU A 176 -1.17 -5.81 1.26
C LEU A 176 -0.13 -6.12 2.35
N SER A 177 1.11 -5.65 2.21
CA SER A 177 2.14 -5.73 3.26
C SER A 177 2.00 -4.64 4.34
N SER A 178 1.33 -3.53 4.03
CA SER A 178 1.29 -2.32 4.86
C SER A 178 0.58 -2.51 6.22
N PRO A 179 -0.46 -3.36 6.38
CA PRO A 179 -0.99 -3.69 7.70
C PRO A 179 0.06 -4.31 8.63
N PHE A 180 0.88 -5.24 8.13
CA PHE A 180 1.95 -5.87 8.91
C PHE A 180 3.07 -4.89 9.26
N LEU A 181 3.37 -3.94 8.37
CA LEU A 181 4.37 -2.89 8.59
C LEU A 181 3.91 -1.94 9.72
N ASN A 182 2.66 -1.49 9.67
CA ASN A 182 2.03 -0.72 10.74
C ASN A 182 2.02 -1.49 12.08
N PHE A 183 1.69 -2.79 12.08
CA PHE A 183 1.77 -3.60 13.30
C PHE A 183 3.21 -3.76 13.83
N HIS A 184 4.23 -3.83 12.97
CA HIS A 184 5.62 -3.90 13.41
C HIS A 184 6.02 -2.63 14.18
N TRP A 185 5.61 -1.48 13.66
CA TRP A 185 5.79 -0.15 14.26
C TRP A 185 5.03 0.03 15.58
N PHE A 186 3.77 -0.43 15.64
CA PHE A 186 3.00 -0.41 16.88
C PHE A 186 3.66 -1.27 17.97
N PHE A 187 4.25 -2.43 17.63
CA PHE A 187 4.97 -3.24 18.61
C PHE A 187 6.21 -2.54 19.17
N ASP A 188 6.97 -1.79 18.36
CA ASP A 188 8.10 -1.00 18.87
C ASP A 188 7.62 0.06 19.87
N LYS A 189 6.66 0.89 19.47
CA LYS A 189 6.22 2.04 20.29
C LYS A 189 5.43 1.66 21.56
N VAL A 190 5.03 0.40 21.74
CA VAL A 190 4.44 -0.11 23.00
C VAL A 190 5.38 -0.99 23.83
N ASN A 191 6.70 -0.88 23.62
CA ASN A 191 7.73 -1.68 24.31
C ASN A 191 7.57 -3.20 24.12
N MET A 192 7.05 -3.64 22.97
CA MET A 192 7.00 -5.05 22.56
C MET A 192 8.12 -5.42 21.55
N THR A 193 9.12 -4.54 21.38
CA THR A 193 10.31 -4.75 20.56
C THR A 193 11.01 -6.06 20.98
N GLY A 194 11.27 -6.96 20.03
CA GLY A 194 11.83 -8.29 20.31
C GLY A 194 10.84 -9.32 20.86
N GLY A 195 9.55 -9.00 20.95
CA GLY A 195 8.52 -9.95 21.39
C GLY A 195 8.12 -10.94 20.30
N ARG A 196 7.71 -12.16 20.70
CA ARG A 196 7.22 -13.22 19.78
C ARG A 196 6.15 -12.73 18.81
N ALA A 197 5.26 -11.83 19.24
CA ALA A 197 4.24 -11.23 18.39
C ALA A 197 4.84 -10.38 17.25
N GLN A 198 5.84 -9.56 17.56
CA GLN A 198 6.59 -8.78 16.56
C GLN A 198 7.37 -9.69 15.61
N TRP A 199 7.91 -10.82 16.09
CA TRP A 199 8.58 -11.82 15.25
C TRP A 199 7.64 -12.50 14.24
N TYR A 200 6.51 -13.05 14.69
CA TYR A 200 5.52 -13.65 13.78
C TYR A 200 5.00 -12.62 12.76
N ASN A 201 4.78 -11.38 13.19
CA ASN A 201 4.39 -10.28 12.32
C ASN A 201 5.51 -9.90 11.32
N GLY A 202 6.78 -9.93 11.73
CA GLY A 202 7.94 -9.73 10.85
C GLY A 202 8.06 -10.82 9.79
N MET A 203 7.84 -12.09 10.14
CA MET A 203 7.77 -13.18 9.15
C MET A 203 6.66 -12.93 8.13
N ALA A 204 5.46 -12.54 8.60
CA ALA A 204 4.32 -12.27 7.73
C ALA A 204 4.58 -11.06 6.82
N LEU A 205 5.14 -9.96 7.36
CA LEU A 205 5.55 -8.78 6.62
C LEU A 205 6.51 -9.12 5.47
N LEU A 206 7.62 -9.79 5.75
CA LEU A 206 8.62 -10.19 4.74
C LEU A 206 8.00 -11.10 3.67
N SER A 207 7.18 -12.08 4.09
CA SER A 207 6.53 -13.04 3.18
C SER A 207 5.51 -12.35 2.26
N VAL A 208 4.65 -11.49 2.81
CA VAL A 208 3.63 -10.77 2.06
C VAL A 208 4.26 -9.73 1.15
N PHE A 209 5.26 -8.97 1.61
CA PHE A 209 6.03 -8.02 0.78
C PHE A 209 6.61 -8.73 -0.45
N PHE A 210 7.30 -9.87 -0.26
CA PHE A 210 7.83 -10.66 -1.36
C PHE A 210 6.73 -11.11 -2.35
N CYS A 211 5.64 -11.68 -1.84
CA CYS A 211 4.56 -12.19 -2.69
C CYS A 211 3.80 -11.09 -3.45
N CYS A 212 3.40 -9.99 -2.80
CA CYS A 212 2.58 -8.95 -3.43
C CYS A 212 3.39 -7.92 -4.23
N ARG A 213 4.53 -7.45 -3.73
CA ARG A 213 5.34 -6.40 -4.38
C ARG A 213 6.34 -6.96 -5.39
N LEU A 214 7.05 -8.05 -5.08
CA LEU A 214 8.04 -8.61 -5.99
C LEU A 214 7.43 -9.60 -6.98
N VAL A 215 6.80 -10.68 -6.52
CA VAL A 215 6.32 -11.75 -7.43
C VAL A 215 5.10 -11.29 -8.24
N TRP A 216 4.00 -10.95 -7.56
CA TRP A 216 2.77 -10.49 -8.21
C TRP A 216 2.98 -9.16 -8.95
N GLY A 217 3.64 -8.19 -8.31
CA GLY A 217 3.91 -6.88 -8.90
C GLY A 217 4.72 -6.91 -10.18
N THR A 218 5.82 -7.65 -10.23
CA THR A 218 6.61 -7.80 -11.47
C THR A 218 5.78 -8.46 -12.56
N TRP A 219 5.03 -9.52 -12.24
CA TRP A 219 4.20 -10.22 -13.22
C TRP A 219 3.11 -9.31 -13.82
N GLN A 220 2.36 -8.59 -12.98
CA GLN A 220 1.31 -7.69 -13.44
C GLN A 220 1.86 -6.44 -14.14
N SER A 221 3.05 -5.99 -13.78
CA SER A 221 3.74 -4.90 -14.46
C SER A 221 4.18 -5.32 -15.87
N VAL A 222 4.78 -6.50 -16.03
CA VAL A 222 5.05 -7.07 -17.37
C VAL A 222 3.75 -7.26 -18.18
N ARG A 223 2.64 -7.60 -17.52
CA ARG A 223 1.33 -7.75 -18.17
C ARG A 223 0.75 -6.41 -18.65
N VAL A 224 0.70 -5.38 -17.80
CA VAL A 224 0.16 -4.06 -18.19
C VAL A 224 1.04 -3.39 -19.25
N PHE A 225 2.37 -3.60 -19.20
CA PHE A 225 3.29 -3.13 -20.25
C PHE A 225 2.95 -3.78 -21.60
N LYS A 226 2.68 -5.09 -21.63
CA LYS A 226 2.27 -5.81 -22.86
C LYS A 226 0.90 -5.35 -23.38
N ASP A 227 -0.08 -5.20 -22.50
CA ASP A 227 -1.43 -4.78 -22.89
C ASP A 227 -1.42 -3.32 -23.42
N ILE A 228 -0.77 -2.37 -22.71
CA ILE A 228 -0.60 -0.98 -23.17
C ILE A 228 0.16 -0.91 -24.51
N PHE A 229 1.30 -1.62 -24.64
CA PHE A 229 2.07 -1.61 -25.89
C PHE A 229 1.31 -2.26 -27.05
N GLY A 230 0.53 -3.32 -26.78
CA GLY A 230 -0.37 -3.94 -27.75
C GLY A 230 -1.46 -2.99 -28.23
N ALA A 231 -2.09 -2.23 -27.33
CA ALA A 231 -3.06 -1.20 -27.70
C ALA A 231 -2.42 -0.05 -28.48
N TYR A 232 -1.27 0.47 -28.03
CA TYR A 232 -0.56 1.58 -28.66
C TYR A 232 -0.05 1.24 -30.08
N THR A 233 0.48 0.03 -30.29
CA THR A 233 0.96 -0.42 -31.61
C THR A 233 -0.19 -0.66 -32.60
N GLN A 234 -1.32 -1.19 -32.15
CA GLN A 234 -2.53 -1.32 -32.98
C GLN A 234 -3.10 0.06 -33.35
N ALA A 235 -3.18 0.99 -32.38
CA ALA A 235 -3.60 2.37 -32.64
C ALA A 235 -2.69 3.09 -33.67
N SER A 236 -1.36 2.92 -33.53
CA SER A 236 -0.36 3.47 -34.46
C SER A 236 -0.38 2.84 -35.86
N SER A 237 -0.99 1.65 -36.03
CA SER A 237 -1.03 0.93 -37.30
C SER A 237 -2.33 1.15 -38.08
N GLY A 238 -3.39 1.62 -37.42
CA GLY A 238 -4.69 1.93 -38.05
C GLY A 238 -4.81 3.34 -38.63
N SER A 239 -3.81 4.20 -38.45
CA SER A 239 -3.91 5.66 -38.62
C SER A 239 -3.94 6.19 -40.07
N THR A 240 -4.48 5.44 -41.03
CA THR A 240 -4.43 5.81 -42.46
C THR A 240 -5.63 6.64 -42.95
N SER A 241 -6.83 6.54 -42.37
CA SER A 241 -7.98 7.38 -42.76
C SER A 241 -9.20 7.34 -41.80
N GLY A 242 -9.12 7.93 -40.61
CA GLY A 242 -10.30 8.17 -39.77
C GLY A 242 -10.02 8.51 -38.29
N PRO A 243 -11.05 8.86 -37.51
CA PRO A 243 -10.98 8.85 -36.04
C PRO A 243 -10.73 7.41 -35.53
N TYR A 244 -10.17 7.27 -34.33
CA TYR A 244 -9.91 5.96 -33.75
C TYR A 244 -11.16 5.35 -33.12
N ASP A 245 -11.80 4.41 -33.82
CA ASP A 245 -12.96 3.65 -33.32
C ASP A 245 -12.53 2.57 -32.31
N ILE A 246 -12.59 2.92 -31.02
CA ILE A 246 -12.31 2.00 -29.92
C ILE A 246 -13.34 0.86 -29.84
N LEU A 247 -14.60 1.10 -30.21
CA LEU A 247 -15.66 0.08 -30.12
C LEU A 247 -15.38 -1.08 -31.06
N SER A 248 -14.75 -0.84 -32.22
CA SER A 248 -14.32 -1.89 -33.16
C SER A 248 -13.32 -2.91 -32.57
N PHE A 249 -12.65 -2.56 -31.47
CA PHE A 249 -11.68 -3.41 -30.76
C PHE A 249 -12.18 -3.94 -29.41
N LEU A 250 -13.33 -3.45 -28.91
CA LEU A 250 -14.02 -4.06 -27.76
C LEU A 250 -14.73 -5.35 -28.23
N GLN A 251 -14.93 -6.31 -27.32
CA GLN A 251 -15.65 -7.53 -27.68
C GLN A 251 -17.15 -7.22 -27.87
N ASP A 252 -17.81 -7.87 -28.83
CA ASP A 252 -19.28 -7.87 -28.88
C ASP A 252 -19.84 -8.67 -27.70
N ARG A 253 -20.14 -7.96 -26.62
CA ARG A 253 -20.69 -8.50 -25.38
C ARG A 253 -22.20 -8.73 -25.43
N SER A 254 -22.89 -8.37 -26.52
CA SER A 254 -24.31 -8.74 -26.70
C SER A 254 -24.51 -10.26 -26.80
N SER A 255 -23.46 -10.97 -27.22
CA SER A 255 -23.40 -12.43 -27.30
C SER A 255 -23.17 -13.14 -25.96
N ILE A 256 -22.85 -12.42 -24.87
CA ILE A 256 -22.58 -13.02 -23.56
C ILE A 256 -23.90 -13.38 -22.87
N ALA A 257 -24.04 -14.67 -22.51
CA ALA A 257 -25.24 -15.23 -21.88
C ALA A 257 -25.40 -14.79 -20.41
N CYS A 258 -25.79 -13.52 -20.19
CA CYS A 258 -26.11 -12.99 -18.88
C CYS A 258 -27.41 -13.57 -18.31
N THR A 259 -27.34 -14.09 -17.09
CA THR A 259 -28.48 -14.65 -16.34
C THR A 259 -29.19 -13.63 -15.46
N THR A 260 -28.66 -12.41 -15.34
CA THR A 260 -29.19 -11.33 -14.49
C THR A 260 -29.06 -9.97 -15.15
N GLU A 261 -29.98 -9.05 -14.83
CA GLU A 261 -29.92 -7.65 -15.29
C GLU A 261 -28.61 -6.95 -14.87
N ALA A 262 -28.06 -7.31 -13.70
CA ALA A 262 -26.79 -6.80 -13.21
C ALA A 262 -25.61 -7.19 -14.13
N CYS A 263 -25.56 -8.44 -14.59
CA CYS A 263 -24.57 -8.90 -15.59
C CYS A 263 -24.71 -8.14 -16.91
N THR A 264 -25.95 -7.93 -17.39
CA THR A 264 -26.19 -7.20 -18.65
C THR A 264 -25.69 -5.75 -18.55
N LYS A 265 -25.98 -5.06 -17.44
CA LYS A 265 -25.47 -3.71 -17.18
C LYS A 265 -23.95 -3.69 -16.98
N ALA A 266 -23.38 -4.66 -16.29
CA ALA A 266 -21.94 -4.77 -16.04
C ALA A 266 -21.12 -5.13 -17.30
N ASN A 267 -21.73 -5.74 -18.32
CA ASN A 267 -21.09 -5.92 -19.62
C ASN A 267 -21.28 -4.69 -20.51
N ALA A 268 -22.43 -4.01 -20.44
CA ALA A 268 -22.67 -2.76 -21.17
C ALA A 268 -21.79 -1.61 -20.65
N GLU A 269 -21.50 -1.53 -19.35
CA GLU A 269 -20.71 -0.41 -18.82
C GLU A 269 -19.27 -0.38 -19.34
N ILE A 270 -18.73 -1.51 -19.82
CA ILE A 270 -17.34 -1.64 -20.30
C ILE A 270 -17.03 -0.65 -21.43
N SER A 271 -18.00 -0.34 -22.29
CA SER A 271 -17.86 0.62 -23.40
C SER A 271 -18.24 2.08 -23.05
N SER A 272 -18.69 2.39 -21.83
CA SER A 272 -19.27 3.71 -21.45
C SER A 272 -18.39 4.93 -21.74
N PHE A 273 -17.08 4.72 -21.90
CA PHE A 273 -16.09 5.77 -22.14
C PHE A 273 -15.25 5.53 -23.40
N ALA A 274 -15.64 4.60 -24.29
CA ALA A 274 -14.93 4.34 -25.55
C ALA A 274 -14.79 5.61 -26.41
N ASP A 275 -15.85 6.43 -26.45
CA ASP A 275 -15.89 7.69 -27.19
C ASP A 275 -14.90 8.76 -26.67
N THR A 276 -14.28 8.57 -25.49
CA THR A 276 -13.40 9.58 -24.86
C THR A 276 -11.96 9.58 -25.37
N HIS A 277 -11.55 8.63 -26.22
CA HIS A 277 -10.20 8.58 -26.79
C HIS A 277 -10.17 8.38 -28.32
N THR A 278 -10.96 9.17 -29.05
CA THR A 278 -10.94 9.25 -30.53
C THR A 278 -9.55 9.47 -31.14
N ASP A 279 -8.62 9.97 -30.33
CA ASP A 279 -7.27 10.37 -30.71
C ASP A 279 -6.22 9.31 -30.31
N GLY A 280 -6.64 8.18 -29.73
CA GLY A 280 -5.77 7.12 -29.22
C GLY A 280 -5.11 7.44 -27.87
N ILE A 281 -4.18 6.58 -27.42
CA ILE A 281 -3.49 6.77 -26.12
C ILE A 281 -2.42 7.86 -26.27
N PRO A 282 -2.45 8.96 -25.50
CA PRO A 282 -1.39 9.96 -25.56
C PRO A 282 -0.05 9.35 -25.12
N LEU A 283 1.01 9.54 -25.93
CA LEU A 283 2.33 8.96 -25.64
C LEU A 283 2.89 9.39 -24.26
N TRP A 284 2.56 10.61 -23.79
CA TRP A 284 2.96 11.06 -22.44
C TRP A 284 2.26 10.26 -21.33
N LEU A 285 1.02 9.80 -21.53
CA LEU A 285 0.27 8.97 -20.58
C LEU A 285 0.94 7.60 -20.44
N VAL A 286 1.33 7.01 -21.58
CA VAL A 286 2.13 5.78 -21.64
C VAL A 286 3.46 5.97 -20.92
N ILE A 287 4.26 6.98 -21.28
CA ILE A 287 5.59 7.22 -20.69
C ILE A 287 5.51 7.46 -19.18
N THR A 288 4.58 8.29 -18.71
CA THR A 288 4.44 8.58 -17.28
C THR A 288 3.94 7.39 -16.49
N TYR A 289 2.93 6.65 -16.97
CA TYR A 289 2.41 5.46 -16.28
C TYR A 289 3.46 4.34 -16.21
N LEU A 290 4.08 3.99 -17.34
CA LEU A 290 5.11 2.96 -17.40
C LEU A 290 6.36 3.37 -16.58
N GLY A 291 6.75 4.65 -16.64
CA GLY A 291 7.85 5.20 -15.86
C GLY A 291 7.60 5.10 -14.35
N SER A 292 6.46 5.59 -13.86
CA SER A 292 6.10 5.50 -12.44
C SER A 292 6.00 4.05 -11.96
N ASN A 293 5.38 3.16 -12.74
CA ASN A 293 5.34 1.73 -12.41
C ASN A 293 6.74 1.11 -12.33
N LEU A 294 7.63 1.40 -13.30
CA LEU A 294 9.01 0.92 -13.27
C LEU A 294 9.76 1.42 -12.02
N THR A 295 9.68 2.73 -11.71
CA THR A 295 10.31 3.31 -10.52
C THR A 295 9.82 2.65 -9.23
N LEU A 296 8.51 2.47 -9.05
CA LEU A 296 7.93 1.84 -7.87
C LEU A 296 8.35 0.37 -7.72
N ASN A 297 8.42 -0.38 -8.82
CA ASN A 297 8.93 -1.76 -8.81
C ASN A 297 10.43 -1.82 -8.49
N SER A 298 11.26 -0.99 -9.12
CA SER A 298 12.70 -0.92 -8.82
C SER A 298 12.96 -0.56 -7.35
N LEU A 299 12.13 0.32 -6.76
CA LEU A 299 12.18 0.67 -5.36
C LEU A 299 11.82 -0.54 -4.46
N ASN A 300 10.79 -1.31 -4.80
CA ASN A 300 10.44 -2.56 -4.10
C ASN A 300 11.59 -3.59 -4.12
N PHE A 301 12.25 -3.77 -5.27
CA PHE A 301 13.43 -4.66 -5.38
C PHE A 301 14.63 -4.14 -4.59
N PHE A 302 14.86 -2.82 -4.56
CA PHE A 302 15.93 -2.20 -3.79
C PHE A 302 15.77 -2.44 -2.29
N TRP A 303 14.59 -2.17 -1.73
CA TRP A 303 14.31 -2.43 -0.31
C TRP A 303 14.40 -3.92 0.02
N PHE A 304 13.83 -4.82 -0.78
CA PHE A 304 13.94 -6.26 -0.52
C PHE A 304 15.39 -6.78 -0.58
N SER A 305 16.21 -6.23 -1.47
CA SER A 305 17.65 -6.49 -1.50
C SER A 305 18.35 -6.00 -0.21
N LYS A 306 17.91 -4.87 0.34
CA LYS A 306 18.45 -4.28 1.57
C LYS A 306 17.99 -5.01 2.85
N MET A 307 16.78 -5.58 2.86
CA MET A 307 16.35 -6.55 3.89
C MET A 307 17.28 -7.77 3.90
N ILE A 308 17.46 -8.40 2.73
CA ILE A 308 18.31 -9.59 2.57
C ILE A 308 19.78 -9.28 2.90
N GLU A 309 20.31 -8.12 2.51
CA GLU A 309 21.67 -7.70 2.91
C GLU A 309 21.86 -7.71 4.43
N THR A 310 20.85 -7.30 5.20
CA THR A 310 20.94 -7.28 6.67
C THR A 310 20.89 -8.68 7.27
N VAL A 311 19.97 -9.53 6.81
CA VAL A 311 19.95 -10.97 7.19
C VAL A 311 21.30 -11.64 6.84
N MET A 312 21.83 -11.38 5.65
CA MET A 312 23.07 -11.99 5.15
C MET A 312 24.34 -11.44 5.82
N LYS A 313 24.34 -10.19 6.32
CA LYS A 313 25.45 -9.63 7.10
C LYS A 313 25.68 -10.39 8.41
N ARG A 314 24.64 -10.96 9.01
CA ARG A 314 24.74 -11.81 10.22
C ARG A 314 25.24 -13.22 9.93
N PHE A 315 24.89 -13.81 8.79
CA PHE A 315 25.40 -15.12 8.35
C PHE A 315 26.86 -15.07 7.86
N ARG A 316 27.29 -13.92 7.32
CA ARG A 316 28.71 -13.66 7.03
C ARG A 316 29.46 -13.44 8.34
N LYS A 317 30.10 -14.50 8.86
CA LYS A 317 31.19 -14.36 9.83
C LYS A 317 32.18 -13.28 9.33
N PRO A 318 32.79 -12.48 10.23
CA PRO A 318 33.95 -11.68 9.85
C PRO A 318 35.00 -12.60 9.22
N ALA A 319 35.43 -12.29 8.00
CA ALA A 319 36.56 -13.00 7.39
C ALA A 319 37.82 -12.76 8.24
N ASP A 320 38.60 -13.83 8.48
CA ASP A 320 39.57 -13.87 9.56
C ASP A 320 40.58 -12.71 9.50
N ALA A 321 40.58 -11.88 10.54
CA ALA A 321 41.62 -10.87 10.75
C ALA A 321 42.94 -11.58 11.04
N ALA A 322 43.81 -11.66 10.03
CA ALA A 322 45.00 -12.51 10.04
C ALA A 322 45.86 -12.31 11.32
N PRO A 323 46.18 -13.39 12.07
CA PRO A 323 46.76 -13.27 13.39
C PRO A 323 48.23 -12.82 13.35
N LYS A 324 48.54 -11.68 13.97
CA LYS A 324 49.92 -11.37 14.37
C LYS A 324 50.31 -12.27 15.53
N ALA A 325 51.35 -13.08 15.33
CA ALA A 325 51.73 -14.13 16.28
C ALA A 325 52.36 -13.61 17.58
N LYS A 326 52.03 -14.25 18.72
CA LYS A 326 53.02 -14.73 19.72
C LYS A 326 52.43 -15.66 20.80
N ALA A 327 53.09 -16.80 20.98
CA ALA A 327 53.27 -17.62 22.20
C ALA A 327 52.08 -17.99 23.12
N LYS A 328 51.69 -19.29 23.04
CA LYS A 328 51.28 -20.25 24.09
C LYS A 328 51.05 -19.76 25.54
N THR A 329 49.95 -20.24 26.15
CA THR A 329 50.00 -21.35 27.15
C THR A 329 48.66 -22.12 27.15
N GLU A 330 48.74 -23.42 27.36
CA GLU A 330 47.67 -24.44 27.42
C GLU A 330 47.10 -24.54 28.87
N GLU A 331 45.86 -24.93 29.25
CA GLU A 331 44.66 -25.64 28.72
C GLU A 331 43.44 -25.27 29.64
N PRO A 332 42.19 -25.85 29.64
CA PRO A 332 41.56 -26.87 28.76
C PRO A 332 40.20 -26.43 28.13
N GLU A 333 39.48 -27.34 27.47
CA GLU A 333 38.20 -27.08 26.78
C GLU A 333 37.05 -26.60 27.70
N THR A 334 36.54 -25.38 27.44
CA THR A 334 35.11 -25.09 27.62
C THR A 334 34.44 -25.06 26.26
N LYS A 335 33.41 -25.90 26.05
CA LYS A 335 32.66 -25.95 24.78
C LYS A 335 31.77 -24.72 24.64
N LEU A 336 32.37 -23.62 24.18
CA LEU A 336 31.64 -22.44 23.74
C LEU A 336 30.74 -22.87 22.57
N LYS A 337 29.44 -22.97 22.84
CA LYS A 337 28.48 -23.16 21.76
C LYS A 337 28.65 -22.01 20.78
N THR A 338 29.02 -22.33 19.54
CA THR A 338 28.93 -21.38 18.44
C THR A 338 27.45 -21.32 18.04
N GLU A 339 26.64 -20.64 18.86
CA GLU A 339 25.25 -20.37 18.52
C GLU A 339 25.27 -19.47 17.27
N GLY A 340 24.79 -20.02 16.15
CA GLY A 340 24.59 -19.25 14.93
C GLY A 340 23.55 -18.16 15.17
N PRO A 341 23.50 -17.12 14.32
CA PRO A 341 22.52 -16.04 14.49
C PRO A 341 21.10 -16.61 14.55
N ASP A 342 20.38 -16.31 15.63
CA ASP A 342 19.04 -16.86 15.84
C ASP A 342 18.08 -16.37 14.74
N GLY A 343 17.31 -17.31 14.18
CA GLY A 343 16.21 -17.00 13.26
C GLY A 343 15.15 -16.08 13.88
N HIS A 344 15.09 -16.01 15.21
CA HIS A 344 14.37 -14.99 15.94
C HIS A 344 14.86 -13.57 15.59
N ASP A 345 16.09 -13.25 15.97
CA ASP A 345 16.64 -11.89 15.87
C ASP A 345 16.85 -11.45 14.42
N LEU A 346 17.15 -12.39 13.51
CA LEU A 346 17.30 -12.12 12.07
C LEU A 346 16.04 -11.55 11.42
N VAL A 347 14.86 -12.10 11.75
CA VAL A 347 13.58 -11.62 11.20
C VAL A 347 13.19 -10.28 11.82
N LEU A 348 13.48 -10.10 13.11
CA LEU A 348 13.24 -8.82 13.81
C LEU A 348 14.13 -7.71 13.24
N GLU A 349 15.43 -7.94 13.05
CA GLU A 349 16.33 -6.95 12.46
C GLU A 349 15.94 -6.62 11.01
N ALA A 350 15.52 -7.62 10.22
CA ALA A 350 15.06 -7.40 8.85
C ALA A 350 13.73 -6.63 8.75
N ALA A 351 12.78 -6.90 9.65
CA ALA A 351 11.48 -6.24 9.67
C ALA A 351 11.53 -4.85 10.33
N ALA A 352 12.30 -4.67 11.40
CA ALA A 352 12.55 -3.36 12.01
C ALA A 352 13.35 -2.46 11.06
N LYS A 353 14.25 -3.03 10.24
CA LYS A 353 14.90 -2.30 9.16
C LYS A 353 13.98 -2.03 7.97
N LEU A 354 12.94 -2.82 7.74
CA LEU A 354 11.89 -2.47 6.78
C LEU A 354 11.12 -1.23 7.24
N GLU A 355 10.83 -1.14 8.53
CA GLU A 355 10.22 0.01 9.20
C GLU A 355 11.17 1.22 9.28
N GLU A 356 12.48 1.00 9.44
CA GLU A 356 13.52 2.02 9.31
C GLU A 356 13.66 2.51 7.86
N GLU A 357 13.63 1.62 6.87
CA GLU A 357 13.73 1.95 5.44
C GLU A 357 12.50 2.71 4.95
N GLU A 358 11.31 2.32 5.39
CA GLU A 358 10.11 3.13 5.23
C GLU A 358 10.33 4.49 5.92
N ARG A 359 10.77 4.55 7.19
CA ARG A 359 11.07 5.82 7.88
C ARG A 359 12.19 6.66 7.26
N VAL A 360 13.15 6.08 6.53
CA VAL A 360 14.23 6.80 5.84
C VAL A 360 13.73 7.34 4.50
N PHE A 361 12.93 6.55 3.78
CA PHE A 361 12.22 6.99 2.58
C PHE A 361 11.19 8.08 2.91
N ILE A 362 10.48 7.96 4.03
CA ILE A 362 9.66 8.99 4.66
C ILE A 362 10.58 10.18 5.05
N ASN A 363 11.21 10.14 6.23
CA ASN A 363 11.87 11.27 6.90
C ASN A 363 13.11 11.86 6.18
N GLY A 364 13.55 11.29 5.05
CA GLY A 364 14.81 11.67 4.39
C GLY A 364 16.06 11.33 5.21
N GLY A 365 15.96 10.35 6.12
CA GLY A 365 17.06 9.94 6.99
C GLY A 365 17.29 10.80 8.24
N MET A 366 16.39 11.74 8.58
CA MET A 366 16.46 12.44 9.86
C MET A 366 16.04 11.51 11.02
N PRO A 367 16.86 11.35 12.08
CA PRO A 367 16.51 10.52 13.24
C PRO A 367 15.33 11.10 14.05
N GLU A 368 14.70 10.27 14.89
CA GLU A 368 13.87 10.76 15.98
C GLU A 368 14.79 11.29 17.09
N GLU A 369 15.09 12.60 17.09
CA GLU A 369 15.66 13.30 18.26
C GLU A 369 14.71 13.11 19.46
N GLY A 370 14.97 12.09 20.28
CA GLY A 370 14.07 11.66 21.35
C GLY A 370 14.30 10.26 21.94
N GLU A 371 15.10 9.38 21.32
CA GLU A 371 15.32 8.00 21.81
C GLU A 371 16.06 7.86 23.17
N GLY A 372 16.38 8.97 23.84
CA GLY A 372 16.97 8.96 25.18
C GLY A 372 16.02 8.53 26.30
N GLU A 373 14.70 8.67 26.12
CA GLU A 373 13.72 8.38 27.18
C GLU A 373 12.68 7.33 26.75
N LYS A 374 13.11 6.06 26.71
CA LYS A 374 12.17 4.93 26.72
C LYS A 374 11.33 5.00 27.99
N VAL A 375 10.01 5.14 27.85
CA VAL A 375 9.09 5.24 29.00
C VAL A 375 9.04 3.90 29.73
N ALA A 376 9.95 3.73 30.70
CA ALA A 376 10.15 2.53 31.48
C ALA A 376 9.08 2.40 32.57
N ILE A 377 7.84 2.09 32.18
CA ILE A 377 6.75 1.81 33.12
C ILE A 377 7.11 0.54 33.91
N PRO A 378 7.24 0.60 35.25
CA PRO A 378 7.58 -0.58 36.04
C PRO A 378 6.49 -1.65 35.92
N LEU A 379 6.89 -2.87 35.57
CA LEU A 379 5.99 -4.02 35.57
C LEU A 379 5.70 -4.41 37.03
N SER A 380 4.65 -3.83 37.60
CA SER A 380 4.21 -4.08 38.97
C SER A 380 4.04 -5.59 39.19
N THR A 381 4.81 -6.14 40.14
CA THR A 381 4.86 -7.56 40.43
C THR A 381 3.57 -8.03 41.11
N ALA A 382 2.94 -9.05 40.52
CA ALA A 382 1.70 -9.62 41.03
C ALA A 382 1.88 -10.11 42.48
N THR A 383 1.26 -9.40 43.42
CA THR A 383 1.40 -9.67 44.85
C THR A 383 0.51 -10.84 45.26
N SER A 384 1.11 -11.96 45.68
CA SER A 384 0.35 -13.16 46.07
C SER A 384 -0.44 -12.94 47.37
N PRO A 385 -1.75 -13.25 47.42
CA PRO A 385 -2.58 -13.05 48.60
C PRO A 385 -2.35 -14.15 49.65
N SER A 386 -1.34 -14.00 50.49
CA SER A 386 -1.20 -14.82 51.70
C SER A 386 -2.07 -14.27 52.84
N SER A 387 -3.12 -15.01 53.22
CA SER A 387 -4.06 -14.58 54.27
C SER A 387 -4.52 -15.72 55.18
N THR A 388 -3.57 -16.41 55.83
CA THR A 388 -3.85 -17.47 56.81
C THR A 388 -3.54 -17.02 58.24
N ARG A 389 -4.44 -16.25 58.88
CA ARG A 389 -4.37 -16.08 60.34
C ARG A 389 -5.70 -15.90 61.07
N ARG A 390 -6.36 -17.04 61.27
CA ARG A 390 -7.32 -17.33 62.34
C ARG A 390 -6.90 -16.70 63.68
N ARG A 391 -7.79 -15.91 64.32
CA ARG A 391 -7.77 -15.68 65.77
C ARG A 391 -9.19 -15.55 66.31
N LYS A 392 -9.40 -15.97 67.56
CA LYS A 392 -10.67 -15.85 68.29
C LYS A 392 -10.67 -14.57 69.12
N ALA A 393 -11.81 -13.90 69.18
CA ALA A 393 -12.42 -13.34 70.40
C ALA A 393 -13.93 -13.28 70.12
#